data_AF-A0A966BCF4-F1
#
_entry.id   AF-A0A966BCF4-F1
#
_cell.length_a   1.000
_cell.length_b   1.000
_cell.length_c   1.000
_cell.angle_alpha   90.00
_cell.angle_beta   90.00
_cell.angle_gamma   90.00
#
_symmetry.space_group_name_H-M   'P 1'
#
loop_
_entity.id
_entity.type
_entity.pdbx_description
1 polymer ?
#
loop_
_entity_poly.entity_id
_entity_poly.type
_entity_poly.pdbx_seq_one_letter_code
_entity_poly.pdbx_strand_id
1 'polypeptide(L)'
;MGRKTSARVALLGLIASVLLPAGPSAAATADEPSITFVGGGYGHGIGMSQYGALGRAEAGHTYDQILGFYYDGTVLTDVEAFGDGITDFSEEGDDIDVLLSVRTQVAVST
;
A
#
# COMPACT_ATOMS: atom_id res chain seq x y z
N MET A 1 -72.94 43.87 4.47
CA MET A 1 -71.52 44.29 4.51
C MET A 1 -70.69 43.09 4.98
N GLY A 2 -69.80 42.52 4.15
CA GLY A 2 -68.71 41.63 4.62
C GLY A 2 -68.67 40.16 4.14
N ARG A 3 -68.37 39.92 2.85
CA ARG A 3 -68.01 38.61 2.27
C ARG A 3 -66.55 38.23 2.62
N LYS A 4 -66.19 37.38 3.60
CA LYS A 4 -64.76 36.93 3.74
C LYS A 4 -64.53 35.59 4.47
N THR A 5 -64.78 34.43 3.85
CA THR A 5 -64.25 33.13 4.37
C THR A 5 -63.97 32.07 3.30
N SER A 6 -63.58 32.44 2.07
CA SER A 6 -63.29 31.44 1.02
C SER A 6 -61.91 31.52 0.38
N ALA A 7 -61.06 32.47 0.79
CA ALA A 7 -59.76 32.68 0.15
C ALA A 7 -58.58 31.90 0.77
N ARG A 8 -58.77 31.23 1.92
CA ARG A 8 -57.68 30.46 2.58
C ARG A 8 -57.64 28.98 2.21
N VAL A 9 -58.75 28.42 1.72
CA VAL A 9 -58.83 26.99 1.38
C VAL A 9 -58.35 26.72 -0.06
N ALA A 10 -58.42 27.71 -0.95
CA ALA A 10 -58.00 27.55 -2.35
C ALA A 10 -56.48 27.70 -2.59
N LEU A 11 -55.72 28.26 -1.65
CA LEU A 11 -54.26 28.40 -1.81
C LEU A 11 -53.48 27.15 -1.39
N LEU A 12 -54.07 26.26 -0.59
CA LEU A 12 -53.47 24.96 -0.23
C LEU A 12 -53.62 23.90 -1.33
N GLY A 13 -54.52 24.09 -2.29
CA GLY A 13 -54.77 23.13 -3.38
C GLY A 13 -53.88 23.30 -4.61
N LEU A 14 -53.26 24.46 -4.83
CA LEU A 14 -52.45 24.73 -6.03
C LEU A 14 -50.94 24.56 -5.84
N ILE A 15 -50.49 24.36 -4.59
CA ILE A 15 -49.07 24.07 -4.27
C ILE A 15 -48.79 22.56 -4.18
N ALA A 16 -49.80 21.70 -4.30
CA ALA A 16 -49.66 20.25 -4.19
C ALA A 16 -49.44 19.52 -5.55
N SER A 17 -49.38 20.25 -6.67
CA SER A 17 -49.20 19.67 -8.01
C SER A 17 -47.82 19.90 -8.63
N VAL A 18 -46.88 20.57 -7.93
CA VAL A 18 -45.51 20.80 -8.41
C VAL A 18 -44.49 20.15 -7.46
N LEU A 19 -44.69 18.87 -7.14
CA LEU A 19 -43.61 18.08 -6.56
C LEU A 19 -43.80 16.59 -6.80
N LEU A 20 -43.72 16.17 -8.06
CA LEU A 20 -43.19 14.84 -8.34
C LEU A 20 -41.68 14.98 -8.49
N PRO A 21 -40.84 14.50 -7.54
CA PRO A 21 -39.46 14.20 -7.90
C PRO A 21 -39.54 13.11 -8.98
N ALA A 22 -38.93 13.36 -10.13
CA ALA A 22 -38.59 12.30 -11.05
C ALA A 22 -37.80 11.26 -10.24
N GLY A 23 -38.41 10.10 -9.98
CA GLY A 23 -37.69 8.97 -9.40
C GLY A 23 -36.47 8.68 -10.25
N PRO A 24 -35.35 8.20 -9.68
CA PRO A 24 -34.18 7.88 -10.48
C PRO A 24 -34.60 6.94 -11.60
N SER A 25 -34.44 7.39 -12.84
CA SER A 25 -34.49 6.50 -13.99
C SER A 25 -33.32 5.55 -13.78
N ALA A 26 -33.62 4.30 -13.43
CA ALA A 26 -32.63 3.24 -13.48
C ALA A 26 -32.24 3.10 -14.95
N ALA A 27 -31.25 3.88 -15.37
CA ALA A 27 -30.48 3.57 -16.54
C ALA A 27 -29.94 2.17 -16.27
N ALA A 28 -30.58 1.18 -16.89
CA ALA A 28 -29.99 -0.14 -17.01
C ALA A 28 -28.68 0.09 -17.76
N THR A 29 -27.58 0.20 -16.99
CA THR A 29 -26.24 0.14 -17.56
C THR A 29 -26.21 -1.20 -18.27
N ALA A 30 -26.13 -1.15 -19.60
CA ALA A 30 -25.80 -2.34 -20.37
C ALA A 30 -24.60 -2.99 -19.67
N ASP A 31 -24.68 -4.29 -19.42
CA ASP A 31 -23.54 -5.08 -18.92
C ASP A 31 -22.44 -4.94 -19.98
N GLU A 32 -21.55 -3.97 -19.78
CA GLU A 32 -20.36 -3.83 -20.61
C GLU A 32 -19.53 -5.10 -20.41
N PRO A 33 -18.99 -5.68 -21.50
CA PRO A 33 -18.18 -6.88 -21.38
C PRO A 33 -16.99 -6.61 -20.46
N SER A 34 -17.00 -7.24 -19.27
CA SER A 34 -15.95 -7.09 -18.26
C SER A 34 -15.14 -8.38 -18.15
N ILE A 35 -13.84 -8.23 -17.88
CA ILE A 35 -12.94 -9.34 -17.59
C ILE A 35 -12.42 -9.14 -16.17
N THR A 36 -12.77 -10.06 -15.29
CA THR A 36 -12.33 -10.08 -13.90
C THR A 36 -11.13 -11.02 -13.77
N PHE A 37 -10.02 -10.48 -13.27
CA PHE A 37 -8.86 -11.29 -12.89
C PHE A 37 -8.91 -11.55 -11.38
N VAL A 38 -8.83 -12.82 -11.01
CA VAL A 38 -8.71 -13.25 -9.61
C VAL A 38 -7.28 -13.75 -9.42
N GLY A 39 -6.51 -13.04 -8.61
CA GLY A 39 -5.14 -13.38 -8.25
C GLY A 39 -4.91 -13.20 -6.75
N GLY A 40 -3.72 -13.54 -6.28
CA GLY A 40 -3.35 -13.42 -4.87
C GLY A 40 -1.88 -13.04 -4.70
N GLY A 41 -1.56 -12.49 -3.53
CA GLY A 41 -0.23 -11.96 -3.23
C GLY A 41 -0.05 -10.51 -3.69
N TYR A 42 0.90 -9.82 -3.05
CA TYR A 42 1.27 -8.45 -3.38
C TYR A 42 2.79 -8.34 -3.36
N GLY A 43 3.40 -8.13 -4.53
CA GLY A 43 4.86 -8.04 -4.70
C GLY A 43 5.44 -9.07 -5.67
N HIS A 44 6.76 -9.10 -5.77
CA HIS A 44 7.51 -9.96 -6.70
C HIS A 44 7.58 -11.43 -6.26
N GLY A 45 7.16 -11.75 -5.03
CA GLY A 45 7.04 -13.13 -4.54
C GLY A 45 8.36 -13.84 -4.27
N ILE A 46 9.48 -13.11 -4.09
CA ILE A 46 10.79 -13.68 -3.80
C ILE A 46 11.27 -13.19 -2.42
N GLY A 47 11.91 -14.07 -1.65
CA GLY A 47 12.45 -13.75 -0.33
C GLY A 47 11.37 -13.69 0.75
N MET A 48 11.39 -12.65 1.56
CA MET A 48 10.53 -12.51 2.73
C MET A 48 9.15 -11.94 2.43
N SER A 49 8.09 -12.68 2.79
CA SER A 49 6.74 -12.11 2.89
C SER A 49 6.61 -11.31 4.17
N GLN A 50 6.32 -10.01 4.06
CA GLN A 50 6.16 -9.11 5.23
C GLN A 50 5.02 -9.58 6.14
N TYR A 51 3.85 -9.91 5.56
CA TYR A 51 2.72 -10.44 6.32
C TYR A 51 3.01 -11.81 6.93
N GLY A 52 3.75 -12.66 6.22
CA GLY A 52 4.16 -13.95 6.78
C GLY A 52 5.18 -13.81 7.90
N ALA A 53 6.09 -12.83 7.83
CA ALA A 53 7.02 -12.49 8.90
C ALA A 53 6.28 -11.97 10.14
N LEU A 54 5.28 -11.11 9.95
CA LEU A 54 4.38 -10.67 11.02
C LEU A 54 3.69 -11.86 11.71
N GLY A 55 3.06 -12.75 10.95
CA GLY A 55 2.38 -13.92 11.53
C GLY A 55 3.33 -14.86 12.28
N ARG A 56 4.60 -14.96 11.85
CA ARG A 56 5.64 -15.70 12.57
C ARG A 56 6.05 -15.00 13.87
N ALA A 57 6.18 -13.68 13.87
CA ALA A 57 6.47 -12.91 15.07
C ALA A 57 5.32 -13.01 16.09
N GLU A 58 4.06 -12.95 15.62
CA GLU A 58 2.86 -13.17 16.45
C GLU A 58 2.81 -14.60 17.02
N ALA A 59 3.34 -15.58 16.29
CA ALA A 59 3.52 -16.96 16.78
C ALA A 59 4.72 -17.12 17.74
N GLY A 60 5.45 -16.05 18.05
CA GLY A 60 6.56 -16.04 19.00
C GLY A 60 7.93 -16.40 18.42
N HIS A 61 8.08 -16.47 17.10
CA HIS A 61 9.39 -16.67 16.49
C HIS A 61 10.28 -15.43 16.65
N THR A 62 11.56 -15.65 16.91
CA THR A 62 12.57 -14.59 16.95
C THR A 62 12.97 -14.16 15.54
N TYR A 63 13.61 -12.98 15.43
CA TYR A 63 13.97 -12.40 14.13
C TYR A 63 14.91 -13.30 13.31
N ASP A 64 15.85 -13.99 13.97
CA ASP A 64 16.78 -14.93 13.35
C ASP A 64 16.06 -16.18 12.81
N GLN A 65 15.06 -16.69 13.52
CA GLN A 65 14.23 -17.80 13.07
C GLN A 65 13.35 -17.40 11.87
N ILE A 66 12.84 -16.17 11.86
CA ILE A 66 12.06 -15.62 10.75
C ILE A 66 12.96 -15.47 9.51
N LEU A 67 14.15 -14.88 9.67
CA LEU A 67 15.10 -14.70 8.58
C LEU A 67 15.58 -16.05 8.03
N GLY A 68 15.93 -17.00 8.91
CA GLY A 68 16.34 -18.34 8.51
C GLY A 68 15.24 -19.12 7.78
N PHE A 69 13.97 -18.84 8.06
CA PHE A 69 12.87 -19.45 7.30
C PHE A 69 12.78 -18.93 5.85
N TYR A 70 13.01 -17.63 5.63
CA TYR A 70 12.89 -17.02 4.29
C TYR A 70 14.19 -17.08 3.47
N TYR A 71 15.32 -17.16 4.15
CA TYR A 71 16.65 -17.12 3.55
C TYR A 71 17.47 -18.31 4.06
N ASP A 72 17.18 -19.49 3.52
CA ASP A 72 17.88 -20.72 3.86
C ASP A 72 19.38 -20.60 3.55
N GLY A 73 20.22 -21.11 4.46
CA GLY A 73 21.67 -21.04 4.34
C GLY A 73 22.29 -19.67 4.62
N THR A 74 21.51 -18.67 5.06
CA THR A 74 22.08 -17.38 5.49
C THR A 74 22.62 -17.42 6.92
N VAL A 75 23.61 -16.56 7.18
CA VAL A 75 24.21 -16.37 8.49
C VAL A 75 24.10 -14.90 8.86
N LEU A 76 23.67 -14.64 10.08
CA LEU A 76 23.69 -13.29 10.64
C LEU A 76 25.11 -12.97 11.10
N THR A 77 25.60 -11.80 10.72
CA THR A 77 26.91 -11.32 11.12
C THR A 77 26.84 -9.82 11.34
N ASP A 78 27.64 -9.34 12.30
CA ASP A 78 27.77 -7.91 12.55
C ASP A 78 28.51 -7.23 11.40
N VAL A 79 28.15 -5.99 11.11
CA VAL A 79 28.75 -5.22 10.01
C VAL A 79 30.27 -5.07 10.19
N GLU A 80 30.73 -5.00 11.45
CA GLU A 80 32.15 -4.90 11.82
C GLU A 80 32.97 -6.12 11.37
N ALA A 81 32.33 -7.28 11.21
CA ALA A 81 33.00 -8.51 10.78
C ALA A 81 33.44 -8.46 9.30
N PHE A 82 32.87 -7.56 8.49
CA PHE A 82 33.28 -7.35 7.09
C PHE A 82 34.52 -6.45 6.95
N GLY A 83 35.11 -6.02 8.07
CA GLY A 83 36.27 -5.14 8.10
C GLY A 83 35.87 -3.68 7.89
N ASP A 84 36.68 -2.80 8.48
CA ASP A 84 36.58 -1.34 8.61
C ASP A 84 36.55 -0.55 7.26
N GLY A 85 36.03 -1.15 6.18
CA GLY A 85 36.05 -0.64 4.81
C GLY A 85 34.72 -0.04 4.32
N ILE A 86 33.69 0.02 5.18
CA ILE A 86 32.38 0.63 4.89
C ILE A 86 32.01 1.66 5.99
N THR A 87 32.99 2.18 6.73
CA THR A 87 32.73 3.10 7.85
C THR A 87 32.86 4.58 7.47
N ASP A 88 33.28 4.89 6.23
CA ASP A 88 33.38 6.25 5.71
C ASP A 88 32.18 6.59 4.83
N PHE A 89 31.09 7.01 5.46
CA PHE A 89 29.98 7.67 4.79
C PHE A 89 30.17 9.18 4.94
N SER A 90 30.86 9.79 3.97
CA SER A 90 30.96 11.24 3.90
C SER A 90 29.70 11.77 3.21
N GLU A 91 28.84 12.44 3.96
CA GLU A 91 27.61 13.04 3.44
C GLU A 91 27.95 14.31 2.64
N GLU A 92 28.10 14.18 1.32
CA GLU A 92 28.18 15.30 0.39
C GLU A 92 27.00 15.22 -0.60
N GLY A 93 25.85 15.74 -0.17
CA GLY A 93 24.61 15.72 -0.96
C GLY A 93 23.80 14.43 -0.82
N ASP A 94 22.55 14.45 -1.29
CA ASP A 94 21.56 13.36 -1.20
C ASP A 94 21.93 12.05 -1.95
N ASP A 95 23.19 11.90 -2.37
CA ASP A 95 23.69 10.76 -3.14
C ASP A 95 24.64 9.92 -2.27
N ILE A 96 24.33 8.61 -2.12
CA ILE A 96 25.21 7.68 -1.42
C ILE A 96 26.27 7.14 -2.39
N ASP A 97 27.47 7.70 -2.35
CA ASP A 97 28.63 7.17 -3.07
C ASP A 97 29.23 5.97 -2.33
N VAL A 98 29.06 4.76 -2.87
CA VAL A 98 29.71 3.54 -2.36
C VAL A 98 31.12 3.45 -2.93
N LEU A 99 32.10 4.06 -2.27
CA LEU A 99 33.51 3.96 -2.65
C LEU A 99 34.10 2.60 -2.22
N LEU A 100 33.99 1.59 -3.08
CA LEU A 100 34.58 0.26 -2.85
C LEU A 100 36.11 0.31 -3.00
N SER A 101 36.84 0.47 -1.89
CA SER A 101 38.31 0.37 -1.87
C SER A 101 38.75 -1.10 -1.94
N VAL A 102 38.73 -1.69 -3.14
CA VAL A 102 39.30 -3.03 -3.37
C VAL A 102 40.83 -2.93 -3.36
N ARG A 103 41.46 -3.20 -2.22
CA ARG A 103 42.92 -3.36 -2.16
C ARG A 103 43.32 -4.66 -2.86
N THR A 104 43.66 -4.55 -4.15
CA THR A 104 44.34 -5.62 -4.88
C THR A 104 45.76 -5.76 -4.33
N GLN A 105 46.00 -6.76 -3.47
CA GLN A 105 47.37 -7.19 -3.16
C GLN A 105 47.88 -8.01 -4.35
N VAL A 106 48.65 -7.38 -5.23
CA VAL A 106 49.56 -8.10 -6.12
C VAL A 106 50.70 -8.60 -5.26
N ALA A 107 50.69 -9.90 -4.93
CA ALA A 107 51.85 -10.58 -4.39
C ALA A 107 52.91 -10.67 -5.50
N VAL A 108 53.92 -9.81 -5.43
CA VAL A 108 55.18 -10.03 -6.16
C VAL A 108 55.92 -11.14 -5.40
N SER A 109 55.92 -12.35 -5.97
CA SER A 109 56.81 -13.44 -5.57
C SER A 109 58.14 -13.31 -6.33
N THR A 110 59.23 -13.52 -5.60
CA THR A 110 60.63 -13.29 -5.93
C THR A 110 61.11 -13.90 -7.24
#